data_AF-A0A7G9FDM4-F1
#
_entry.id   AF-A0A7G9FDM4-F1
#
_cell.length_a   1.000
_cell.length_b   1.000
_cell.length_c   1.000
_cell.angle_alpha   90.00
_cell.angle_beta   90.00
_cell.angle_gamma   90.00
#
_symmetry.space_group_name_H-M   'P 1'
#
loop_
_entity.id
_entity.type
_entity.pdbx_description
1 polymer ?
#
loop_
_entity_poly.entity_id
_entity_poly.type
_entity_poly.pdbx_seq_one_letter_code
_entity_poly.pdbx_strand_id
1 'polypeptide(L)'
;MQFRNAIIGIFISLTVTGIVIRCTNGRIDRNNYIKIKSIILLCLFVYSCVSIFLYKHRFGLPAVIGISVSPVLIFQWMRLTILRLHDLNLSGWYILFQYVPIANLYYLCILLLKKTDVPINEYDISIDYVQTLKKLRLDSNIHCIKKCGKDFSIDNIEFTYRRDNGIVKIQCSKMELEQNPHIETYVMNNLEKTENASGYGREYKISFLYTDELFNKIKKDLNAILIKDNFLILNESEILIRKNICSYQLVYRAENIPESLHSFRNYTELRDYRIVNLKKEDLRRFFEENI
;
A
#
# COMPACT_ATOMS: atom_id res chain seq x y z
N MET A 1 9.91 35.52 24.39
CA MET A 1 9.47 34.32 25.15
C MET A 1 8.20 33.69 24.56
N GLN A 2 7.24 34.51 24.12
CA GLN A 2 6.00 34.12 23.47
C GLN A 2 6.15 33.22 22.22
N PHE A 3 7.10 33.57 21.35
CA PHE A 3 7.39 32.83 20.10
C PHE A 3 7.97 31.42 20.34
N ARG A 4 8.81 31.24 21.37
CA ARG A 4 9.50 29.98 21.66
C ARG A 4 8.54 28.85 22.04
N ASN A 5 7.45 29.16 22.75
CA ASN A 5 6.46 28.16 23.17
C ASN A 5 5.54 27.74 22.02
N ALA A 6 5.22 28.66 21.10
CA ALA A 6 4.49 28.35 19.87
C ALA A 6 5.31 27.41 18.96
N ILE A 7 6.62 27.65 18.85
CA ILE A 7 7.53 26.77 18.11
C ILE A 7 7.51 25.34 18.67
N ILE A 8 7.53 25.16 19.99
CA ILE A 8 7.50 23.83 20.61
C ILE A 8 6.19 23.09 20.27
N GLY A 9 5.04 23.76 20.38
CA GLY A 9 3.74 23.18 20.04
C GLY A 9 3.63 22.79 18.56
N ILE A 10 4.10 23.67 17.67
CA ILE A 10 4.17 23.40 16.22
C ILE A 10 5.11 22.22 15.95
N PHE A 11 6.28 22.17 16.59
CA PHE A 11 7.23 21.09 16.41
C PHE A 11 6.66 19.72 16.84
N ILE A 12 5.97 19.67 17.99
CA ILE A 12 5.28 18.45 18.45
C ILE A 12 4.20 18.05 17.44
N SER A 13 3.37 19.00 16.99
CA SER A 13 2.32 18.75 16.00
C SER A 13 2.87 18.21 14.68
N LEU A 14 3.94 18.82 14.16
CA LEU A 14 4.62 18.38 12.94
C LEU A 14 5.27 17.01 13.10
N THR A 15 5.87 16.73 14.26
CA THR A 15 6.50 15.43 14.54
C THR A 15 5.45 14.32 14.59
N VAL A 16 4.35 14.53 15.32
CA VAL A 16 3.24 13.58 15.39
C VAL A 16 2.59 13.39 14.02
N THR A 17 2.38 14.48 13.30
CA THR A 17 1.85 14.43 11.92
C THR A 17 2.78 13.66 11.00
N GLY A 18 4.10 13.88 11.07
CA GLY A 18 5.09 13.13 10.29
C GLY A 18 5.09 11.63 10.61
N ILE A 19 4.96 11.25 11.89
CA ILE A 19 4.85 9.85 12.30
C ILE A 19 3.59 9.22 11.72
N VAL A 20 2.43 9.86 11.89
CA VAL A 20 1.16 9.29 11.44
C VAL A 20 1.02 9.30 9.91
N ILE A 21 1.52 10.34 9.22
CA ILE A 21 1.64 10.36 7.76
C ILE A 21 2.54 9.23 7.27
N ARG A 22 3.58 8.80 8.00
CA ARG A 22 4.37 7.63 7.56
C ARG A 22 3.65 6.30 7.73
N CYS A 23 2.62 6.23 8.57
CA CYS A 23 1.81 5.03 8.80
C CYS A 23 0.71 4.83 7.73
N THR A 24 0.83 5.46 6.55
CA THR A 24 -0.35 6.03 5.88
C THR A 24 -1.34 5.10 5.19
N ASN A 25 -1.09 3.81 4.97
CA ASN A 25 -1.92 3.07 4.03
C ASN A 25 -2.40 1.73 4.59
N GLY A 26 -3.73 1.56 4.57
CA GLY A 26 -4.43 0.30 4.84
C GLY A 26 -4.80 0.11 6.30
N ARG A 27 -3.99 -0.67 7.02
CA ARG A 27 -4.27 -1.12 8.40
C ARG A 27 -3.02 -1.14 9.28
N ILE A 28 -3.19 -1.07 10.59
CA ILE A 28 -2.09 -1.09 11.57
C ILE A 28 -2.26 -2.24 12.58
N ASP A 29 -1.19 -3.02 12.74
CA ASP A 29 -1.17 -4.10 13.72
C ASP A 29 -1.21 -3.57 15.15
N ARG A 30 -1.64 -4.44 16.08
CA ARG A 30 -1.85 -4.11 17.48
C ARG A 30 -0.60 -3.53 18.15
N ASN A 31 0.57 -4.10 17.87
CA ASN A 31 1.80 -3.73 18.57
C ASN A 31 2.27 -2.34 18.12
N ASN A 32 2.23 -2.06 16.81
CA ASN A 32 2.53 -0.74 16.28
C ASN A 32 1.47 0.30 16.69
N TYR A 33 0.19 -0.08 16.72
CA TYR A 33 -0.87 0.79 17.25
C TYR A 33 -0.59 1.23 18.68
N ILE A 34 -0.32 0.28 19.58
CA ILE A 34 -0.04 0.60 20.99
C ILE A 34 1.21 1.47 21.10
N LYS A 35 2.31 1.10 20.42
CA LYS A 35 3.56 1.88 20.46
C LYS A 35 3.34 3.34 20.05
N ILE A 36 2.70 3.56 18.90
CA ILE A 36 2.49 4.92 18.36
C ILE A 36 1.49 5.69 19.23
N LYS A 37 0.40 5.04 19.66
CA LYS A 37 -0.60 5.66 20.52
C LYS A 37 -0.02 6.06 21.88
N SER A 38 0.85 5.24 22.46
CA SER A 38 1.60 5.56 23.68
C SER A 38 2.55 6.74 23.49
N ILE A 39 3.25 6.83 22.35
CA ILE A 39 4.10 7.99 22.02
C ILE A 39 3.26 9.27 21.92
N ILE A 40 2.12 9.23 21.22
CA ILE A 40 1.21 10.38 21.11
C ILE A 40 0.70 10.81 22.49
N LEU A 41 0.29 9.85 23.32
CA LEU A 41 -0.19 10.11 24.67
C LEU A 41 0.90 10.74 25.55
N LEU A 42 2.15 10.25 25.44
CA LEU A 42 3.29 10.84 26.13
C LEU A 42 3.57 12.27 25.68
N CYS A 43 3.55 12.53 24.36
CA CYS A 43 3.70 13.89 23.82
C CYS A 43 2.60 14.83 24.32
N LEU A 44 1.34 14.36 24.35
CA LEU A 44 0.21 15.10 24.90
C LEU A 44 0.39 15.39 26.39
N PHE A 45 0.81 14.40 27.18
CA PHE A 45 1.05 14.56 28.61
C PHE A 45 2.14 15.61 28.88
N VAL A 46 3.28 15.52 28.20
CA VAL A 46 4.37 16.50 28.32
C VAL A 46 3.90 17.89 27.93
N TYR A 47 3.15 18.00 26.82
CA TYR A 47 2.55 19.25 26.38
C TYR A 47 1.61 19.85 27.43
N SER A 48 0.74 19.04 28.04
CA SER A 48 -0.17 19.47 29.11
C SER A 48 0.60 19.98 30.34
N CYS A 49 1.64 19.28 30.78
CA CYS A 49 2.49 19.71 31.90
C CYS A 49 3.16 21.07 31.64
N VAL A 50 3.76 21.24 30.45
CA VAL A 50 4.38 22.50 30.03
C VAL A 50 3.32 23.62 29.96
N SER A 51 2.13 23.34 29.43
CA SER A 51 1.06 24.33 29.30
C SER A 51 0.54 24.79 30.67
N ILE A 52 0.33 23.88 31.63
CA ILE A 52 -0.07 24.21 33.00
C ILE A 52 1.00 25.07 33.69
N PHE A 53 2.27 24.70 33.55
CA PHE A 53 3.39 25.46 34.09
C PHE A 53 3.42 26.90 33.52
N LEU A 54 3.32 27.05 32.20
CA LEU A 54 3.31 28.35 31.54
C LEU A 54 2.10 29.22 31.92
N TYR A 55 0.92 28.60 32.07
CA TYR A 55 -0.29 29.28 32.52
C TYR A 55 -0.11 29.86 33.94
N LYS A 56 0.42 29.05 34.87
CA LYS A 56 0.70 29.47 36.26
C LYS A 56 1.61 30.69 36.33
N HIS A 57 2.57 30.80 35.41
CA HIS A 57 3.50 31.92 35.32
C HIS A 57 3.00 33.11 34.47
N ARG A 58 1.69 33.16 34.14
CA ARG A 58 1.03 34.23 33.38
C ARG A 58 1.67 34.54 32.01
N PHE A 59 2.30 33.56 31.38
CA PHE A 59 2.63 33.68 29.96
C PHE A 59 1.31 33.57 29.18
N GLY A 60 0.77 34.66 28.63
CA GLY A 60 -0.57 34.76 28.02
C GLY A 60 -0.79 34.01 26.68
N LEU A 61 -0.16 32.84 26.48
CA LEU A 61 -0.15 32.09 25.21
C LEU A 61 -0.61 30.62 25.20
N PRO A 62 -0.88 29.93 26.33
CA PRO A 62 -1.36 28.55 26.29
C PRO A 62 -2.63 28.37 25.45
N ALA A 63 -3.52 29.36 25.43
CA ALA A 63 -4.81 29.28 24.73
C ALA A 63 -4.68 29.22 23.20
N VAL A 64 -3.85 30.08 22.59
CA VAL A 64 -3.71 30.17 21.12
C VAL A 64 -3.03 28.93 20.53
N ILE A 65 -2.06 28.36 21.25
CA ILE A 65 -1.36 27.13 20.86
C ILE A 65 -2.28 25.92 21.05
N GLY A 66 -3.05 25.87 22.15
CA GLY A 66 -4.02 24.82 22.39
C GLY A 66 -5.08 24.72 21.30
N ILE A 67 -5.61 25.85 20.83
CA ILE A 67 -6.63 25.89 19.78
C ILE A 67 -6.09 25.41 18.43
N SER A 68 -4.83 25.71 18.10
CA SER A 68 -4.23 25.36 16.80
C SER A 68 -3.67 23.93 16.74
N VAL A 69 -3.12 23.41 17.84
CA VAL A 69 -2.48 22.08 17.86
C VAL A 69 -3.48 20.95 18.16
N SER A 70 -4.51 21.21 18.97
CA SER A 70 -5.45 20.17 19.40
C SER A 70 -6.21 19.50 18.25
N PRO A 71 -6.74 20.22 17.23
CA PRO A 71 -7.44 19.58 16.13
C PRO A 71 -6.54 18.59 15.37
N VAL A 72 -5.29 18.96 15.10
CA VAL A 72 -4.33 18.10 14.40
C VAL A 72 -4.12 16.79 15.16
N LEU A 73 -3.87 16.87 16.47
CA LEU A 73 -3.64 15.68 17.30
C LEU A 73 -4.89 14.80 17.40
N ILE A 74 -6.08 15.39 17.47
CA ILE A 74 -7.37 14.67 17.45
C ILE A 74 -7.53 13.93 16.12
N PHE A 75 -7.30 14.59 14.99
CA PHE A 75 -7.36 13.93 13.67
C PHE A 75 -6.38 12.77 13.55
N GLN A 76 -5.15 12.93 14.05
CA GLN A 76 -4.16 11.85 14.04
C GLN A 76 -4.57 10.68 14.95
N TRP A 77 -5.16 10.96 16.12
CA TRP A 77 -5.70 9.94 17.02
C TRP A 77 -6.84 9.15 16.38
N MET A 78 -7.77 9.86 15.73
CA MET A 78 -8.89 9.25 15.03
C MET A 78 -8.39 8.35 13.90
N ARG A 79 -7.46 8.86 13.10
CA ARG A 79 -6.86 8.14 11.98
C ARG A 79 -6.21 6.83 12.39
N LEU A 80 -5.38 6.83 13.44
CA LEU A 80 -4.74 5.60 13.94
C LEU A 80 -5.76 4.58 14.45
N THR A 81 -6.84 5.06 15.07
CA THR A 81 -7.94 4.21 15.51
C THR A 81 -8.64 3.56 14.32
N ILE A 82 -8.93 4.33 13.27
CA ILE A 82 -9.52 3.81 12.02
C ILE A 82 -8.62 2.74 11.40
N LEU A 83 -7.31 2.97 11.30
CA LEU A 83 -6.37 1.97 10.78
C LEU A 83 -6.34 0.70 11.64
N ARG A 84 -6.55 0.81 12.96
CA ARG A 84 -6.64 -0.34 13.87
C ARG A 84 -7.96 -1.09 13.71
N LEU A 85 -9.06 -0.37 13.48
CA LEU A 85 -10.36 -0.95 13.15
C LEU A 85 -10.30 -1.73 11.83
N HIS A 86 -9.68 -1.14 10.80
CA HIS A 86 -9.41 -1.82 9.53
C HIS A 86 -8.60 -3.11 9.72
N ASP A 87 -7.66 -3.13 10.67
CA ASP A 87 -6.93 -4.37 10.97
C ASP A 87 -7.81 -5.47 11.56
N LEU A 88 -8.84 -5.08 12.30
CA LEU A 88 -9.86 -5.98 12.84
C LEU A 88 -11.00 -6.27 11.85
N ASN A 89 -10.85 -5.85 10.59
CA ASN A 89 -11.87 -5.94 9.54
C ASN A 89 -13.18 -5.21 9.91
N LEU A 90 -13.06 -4.08 10.59
CA LEU A 90 -14.18 -3.19 10.93
C LEU A 90 -14.05 -1.88 10.16
N SER A 91 -15.19 -1.30 9.77
CA SER A 91 -15.20 -0.02 9.08
C SER A 91 -14.79 1.14 10.00
N GLY A 92 -14.30 2.24 9.42
CA GLY A 92 -13.90 3.43 10.18
C GLY A 92 -15.03 4.04 11.01
N TRP A 93 -16.29 3.82 10.65
CA TRP A 93 -17.48 4.31 11.37
C TRP A 93 -17.57 3.81 12.81
N TYR A 94 -16.95 2.67 13.12
CA TYR A 94 -16.89 2.14 14.48
C TYR A 94 -16.16 3.07 15.47
N ILE A 95 -15.42 4.06 14.98
CA ILE A 95 -14.83 5.09 15.84
C ILE A 95 -15.89 5.91 16.59
N LEU A 96 -17.11 6.06 16.05
CA LEU A 96 -18.17 6.84 16.67
C LEU A 96 -18.56 6.28 18.05
N PHE A 97 -18.40 4.97 18.27
CA PHE A 97 -18.65 4.36 19.56
C PHE A 97 -17.69 4.84 20.66
N GLN A 98 -16.56 5.46 20.32
CA GLN A 98 -15.68 6.10 21.32
C GLN A 98 -16.32 7.32 22.00
N TYR A 99 -17.36 7.91 21.40
CA TYR A 99 -18.10 9.04 22.01
C TYR A 99 -19.16 8.59 23.04
N VAL A 100 -19.47 7.29 23.11
CA VAL A 100 -20.40 6.73 24.10
C VAL A 100 -19.56 6.12 25.24
N PRO A 101 -19.65 6.59 26.50
CA PRO A 101 -18.71 6.22 27.56
C PRO A 101 -18.53 4.70 27.78
N ILE A 102 -19.64 3.95 27.83
CA ILE A 102 -19.61 2.50 28.05
C ILE A 102 -19.04 1.77 26.81
N ALA A 103 -19.47 2.17 25.61
CA ALA A 103 -18.98 1.57 24.38
C ALA A 103 -17.49 1.91 24.16
N ASN A 104 -17.04 3.10 24.54
CA ASN A 104 -15.65 3.51 24.48
C ASN A 104 -14.75 2.56 25.27
N LEU A 105 -15.13 2.20 26.50
CA LEU A 105 -14.35 1.26 27.31
C LEU A 105 -14.27 -0.13 26.65
N TYR A 106 -15.39 -0.62 26.12
CA TYR A 106 -15.45 -1.88 25.38
C TYR A 106 -14.56 -1.87 24.13
N TYR A 107 -14.66 -0.84 23.28
CA TYR A 107 -13.84 -0.71 22.08
C TYR A 107 -12.37 -0.47 22.42
N LEU A 108 -12.06 0.23 23.50
CA LEU A 108 -10.69 0.39 23.99
C LEU A 108 -10.08 -0.99 24.29
N CYS A 109 -10.79 -1.85 25.02
CA CYS A 109 -10.35 -3.21 25.29
C CYS A 109 -10.15 -4.01 23.99
N ILE A 110 -11.08 -3.93 23.03
CA ILE A 110 -10.93 -4.60 21.74
C ILE A 110 -9.68 -4.12 21.00
N LEU A 111 -9.50 -2.80 20.86
CA LEU A 111 -8.40 -2.21 20.09
C LEU A 111 -7.03 -2.55 20.68
N LEU A 112 -6.93 -2.66 22.01
CA LEU A 112 -5.69 -2.96 22.73
C LEU A 112 -5.41 -4.46 22.86
N LEU A 113 -6.43 -5.31 23.00
CA LEU A 113 -6.24 -6.71 23.34
C LEU A 113 -6.39 -7.64 22.13
N LYS A 114 -7.41 -7.42 21.29
CA LYS A 114 -7.73 -8.30 20.17
C LYS A 114 -6.55 -8.32 19.18
N LYS A 115 -6.07 -9.52 18.84
CA LYS A 115 -5.08 -9.72 17.78
C LYS A 115 -5.77 -9.79 16.42
N THR A 116 -5.02 -9.52 15.37
CA THR A 116 -5.45 -9.74 13.98
C THR A 116 -5.78 -11.21 13.78
N ASP A 117 -6.98 -11.50 13.31
CA ASP A 117 -7.50 -12.83 13.00
C ASP A 117 -7.69 -13.04 11.49
N VAL A 118 -7.62 -11.95 10.71
CA VAL A 118 -7.83 -11.95 9.26
C VAL A 118 -6.51 -11.60 8.54
N PRO A 119 -5.90 -12.54 7.81
CA PRO A 119 -4.60 -12.33 7.16
C PRO A 119 -4.66 -11.36 5.98
N ILE A 120 -5.79 -11.32 5.25
CA ILE A 120 -6.06 -10.41 4.13
C ILE A 120 -7.51 -9.91 4.22
N ASN A 121 -7.75 -8.61 4.09
CA ASN A 121 -9.07 -8.01 4.12
C ASN A 121 -9.23 -6.85 3.11
N GLU A 122 -10.43 -6.27 3.03
CA GLU A 122 -10.79 -5.21 2.07
C GLU A 122 -10.02 -3.89 2.26
N TYR A 123 -9.35 -3.72 3.40
CA TYR A 123 -8.55 -2.54 3.73
C TYR A 123 -7.06 -2.73 3.44
N ASP A 124 -6.64 -3.89 2.93
CA ASP A 124 -5.26 -4.09 2.52
C ASP A 124 -4.93 -3.26 1.28
N ILE A 125 -3.83 -2.50 1.38
CA ILE A 125 -3.30 -1.70 0.29
C ILE A 125 -1.97 -2.33 -0.10
N SER A 126 -1.94 -2.99 -1.26
CA SER A 126 -0.69 -3.51 -1.83
C SER A 126 0.26 -2.37 -2.16
N ILE A 127 1.55 -2.68 -2.20
CA ILE A 127 2.53 -1.73 -2.73
C ILE A 127 2.30 -1.53 -4.23
N ASP A 128 2.75 -0.38 -4.73
CA ASP A 128 3.01 -0.21 -6.16
C ASP A 128 4.26 -1.04 -6.49
N TYR A 129 4.03 -2.22 -7.06
CA TYR A 129 5.11 -3.16 -7.41
C TYR A 129 6.07 -2.53 -8.43
N VAL A 130 5.57 -1.88 -9.48
CA VAL A 130 6.39 -1.25 -10.53
C VAL A 130 7.32 -0.21 -9.91
N GLN A 131 6.76 0.72 -9.14
CA GLN A 131 7.55 1.78 -8.53
C GLN A 131 8.50 1.24 -7.47
N THR A 132 8.11 0.19 -6.75
CA THR A 132 8.96 -0.44 -5.71
C THR A 132 10.14 -1.16 -6.33
N LEU A 133 9.94 -1.97 -7.38
CA LEU A 133 11.00 -2.66 -8.09
C LEU A 133 12.03 -1.67 -8.66
N LYS A 134 11.56 -0.59 -9.30
CA LYS A 134 12.41 0.54 -9.75
C LYS A 134 13.21 1.16 -8.61
N LYS A 135 12.59 1.40 -7.44
CA LYS A 135 13.26 1.95 -6.24
C LYS A 135 14.28 1.00 -5.62
N LEU A 136 14.10 -0.31 -5.77
CA LEU A 136 15.02 -1.32 -5.27
C LEU A 136 16.23 -1.51 -6.20
N ARG A 137 16.29 -0.82 -7.34
CA ARG A 137 17.34 -0.96 -8.38
C ARG A 137 17.47 -2.40 -8.88
N LEU A 138 16.36 -3.12 -8.88
CA LEU A 138 16.27 -4.39 -9.60
C LEU A 138 16.32 -4.08 -11.10
N ASP A 139 16.80 -5.05 -11.88
CA ASP A 139 17.16 -4.88 -13.29
C ASP A 139 16.12 -4.05 -14.07
N SER A 140 16.58 -3.06 -14.84
CA SER A 140 15.70 -2.11 -15.54
C SER A 140 14.84 -2.76 -16.63
N ASN A 141 15.12 -4.02 -16.95
CA ASN A 141 14.45 -4.82 -17.98
C ASN A 141 13.26 -5.63 -17.44
N ILE A 142 12.98 -5.57 -16.14
CA ILE A 142 11.85 -6.28 -15.54
C ILE A 142 10.56 -5.50 -15.82
N HIS A 143 9.69 -6.10 -16.63
CA HIS A 143 8.37 -5.56 -16.92
C HIS A 143 7.31 -6.12 -15.95
N CYS A 144 6.31 -5.32 -15.61
CA CYS A 144 5.17 -5.78 -14.81
C CYS A 144 3.93 -5.93 -15.67
N ILE A 145 3.32 -7.12 -15.64
CA ILE A 145 2.05 -7.39 -16.30
C ILE A 145 0.95 -7.48 -15.25
N LYS A 146 0.00 -6.54 -15.27
CA LYS A 146 -1.21 -6.62 -14.45
C LYS A 146 -2.33 -7.28 -15.25
N LYS A 147 -2.89 -8.38 -14.76
CA LYS A 147 -3.96 -9.10 -15.45
C LYS A 147 -5.31 -8.87 -14.78
N CYS A 148 -6.32 -8.49 -15.56
CA CYS A 148 -7.70 -8.26 -15.14
C CYS A 148 -8.65 -9.05 -16.06
N GLY A 149 -8.89 -10.33 -15.75
CA GLY A 149 -9.66 -11.21 -16.63
C GLY A 149 -8.93 -11.50 -17.94
N LYS A 150 -9.51 -11.07 -19.07
CA LYS A 150 -8.88 -11.16 -20.41
C LYS A 150 -8.06 -9.92 -20.77
N ASP A 151 -8.31 -8.81 -20.08
CA ASP A 151 -7.55 -7.57 -20.24
C ASP A 151 -6.28 -7.65 -19.42
N PHE A 152 -5.25 -6.91 -19.83
CA PHE A 152 -4.03 -6.78 -19.06
C PHE A 152 -3.36 -5.44 -19.32
N SER A 153 -2.42 -5.05 -18.48
CA SER A 153 -1.55 -3.91 -18.73
C SER A 153 -0.10 -4.27 -18.56
N ILE A 154 0.77 -3.65 -19.35
CA ILE A 154 2.23 -3.79 -19.26
C ILE A 154 2.81 -2.43 -18.88
N ASP A 155 3.46 -2.32 -17.73
CA ASP A 155 4.07 -1.07 -17.24
C ASP A 155 3.14 0.17 -17.31
N ASN A 156 1.84 -0.03 -17.06
CA ASN A 156 0.74 0.93 -17.15
C ASN A 156 0.15 1.20 -18.54
N ILE A 157 0.58 0.50 -19.59
CA ILE A 157 -0.08 0.53 -20.91
C ILE A 157 -1.20 -0.49 -20.92
N GLU A 158 -2.44 -0.05 -21.20
CA GLU A 158 -3.61 -0.94 -21.16
C GLU A 158 -3.82 -1.68 -22.49
N PHE A 159 -4.00 -2.99 -22.39
CA PHE A 159 -4.38 -3.89 -23.48
C PHE A 159 -5.76 -4.46 -23.20
N THR A 160 -6.73 -4.03 -24.01
CA THR A 160 -8.15 -4.38 -23.87
C THR A 160 -8.54 -5.45 -24.87
N TYR A 161 -9.12 -6.54 -24.38
CA TYR A 161 -9.66 -7.62 -25.18
C TYR A 161 -10.94 -7.16 -25.88
N ARG A 162 -11.01 -7.39 -27.20
CA ARG A 162 -12.22 -7.18 -28.00
C ARG A 162 -12.47 -8.34 -28.95
N ARG A 163 -13.75 -8.57 -29.24
CA ARG A 163 -14.20 -9.50 -30.28
C ARG A 163 -15.04 -8.71 -31.29
N ASP A 164 -14.50 -8.54 -32.48
CA ASP A 164 -15.16 -7.84 -33.58
C ASP A 164 -15.26 -8.80 -34.76
N ASN A 165 -16.47 -9.00 -35.30
CA ASN A 165 -16.74 -9.85 -36.47
C ASN A 165 -16.15 -11.28 -36.38
N GLY A 166 -16.14 -11.87 -35.18
CA GLY A 166 -15.59 -13.21 -34.93
C GLY A 166 -14.07 -13.26 -34.74
N ILE A 167 -13.35 -12.18 -35.04
CA ILE A 167 -11.91 -12.05 -34.80
C ILE A 167 -11.69 -11.53 -33.38
N VAL A 168 -10.80 -12.20 -32.66
CA VAL A 168 -10.41 -11.81 -31.30
C VAL A 168 -9.13 -10.99 -31.37
N LYS A 169 -9.14 -9.80 -30.78
CA LYS A 169 -8.03 -8.86 -30.81
C LYS A 169 -7.80 -8.22 -29.45
N ILE A 170 -6.57 -7.74 -29.25
CA ILE A 170 -6.23 -6.84 -28.14
C ILE A 170 -5.96 -5.45 -28.68
N GLN A 171 -6.43 -4.43 -27.97
CA GLN A 171 -6.28 -3.04 -28.37
C GLN A 171 -5.55 -2.25 -27.30
N CYS A 172 -4.58 -1.42 -27.72
CA CYS A 172 -3.90 -0.47 -26.84
C CYS A 172 -3.94 0.94 -27.42
N SER A 173 -3.78 1.95 -26.56
CA SER A 173 -3.64 3.34 -26.98
C SER A 173 -2.28 3.56 -27.62
N LYS A 174 -2.24 4.15 -28.82
CA LYS A 174 -0.97 4.51 -29.49
C LYS A 174 -0.18 5.51 -28.67
N MET A 175 -0.86 6.47 -28.06
CA MET A 175 -0.23 7.53 -27.26
C MET A 175 0.42 6.96 -25.99
N GLU A 176 -0.17 5.95 -25.35
CA GLU A 176 0.43 5.27 -24.21
C GLU A 176 1.62 4.40 -24.63
N LEU A 177 1.52 3.76 -25.79
CA LEU A 177 2.60 2.94 -26.35
C LEU A 177 3.84 3.79 -26.65
N GLU A 178 3.66 4.96 -27.28
CA GLU A 178 4.73 5.93 -27.59
C GLU A 178 5.44 6.46 -26.34
N GLN A 179 4.79 6.43 -25.16
CA GLN A 179 5.42 6.81 -23.89
C GLN A 179 6.42 5.77 -23.38
N ASN A 180 6.41 4.55 -23.92
CA ASN A 180 7.33 3.48 -23.55
C ASN A 180 7.95 2.82 -24.80
N PRO A 181 9.05 3.38 -25.35
CA PRO A 181 9.64 2.92 -26.61
C PRO A 181 10.06 1.45 -26.62
N HIS A 182 10.42 0.89 -25.47
CA HIS A 182 10.78 -0.52 -25.35
C HIS A 182 9.58 -1.44 -25.61
N ILE A 183 8.44 -1.15 -24.96
CA ILE A 183 7.21 -1.91 -25.15
C ILE A 183 6.65 -1.67 -26.55
N GLU A 184 6.71 -0.44 -27.06
CA GLU A 184 6.33 -0.14 -28.45
C GLU A 184 7.11 -1.00 -29.44
N THR A 185 8.45 -0.98 -29.34
CA THR A 185 9.32 -1.75 -30.24
C THR A 185 9.02 -3.24 -30.16
N TYR A 186 8.84 -3.77 -28.95
CA TYR A 186 8.49 -5.17 -28.76
C TYR A 186 7.15 -5.51 -29.42
N VAL A 187 6.10 -4.76 -29.10
CA VAL A 187 4.74 -5.00 -29.59
C VAL A 187 4.67 -4.89 -31.10
N MET A 188 5.31 -3.88 -31.68
CA MET A 188 5.27 -3.62 -33.12
C MET A 188 6.02 -4.66 -33.95
N ASN A 189 7.05 -5.30 -33.37
CA ASN A 189 7.87 -6.30 -34.04
C ASN A 189 7.39 -7.74 -33.82
N ASN A 190 6.75 -8.02 -32.68
CA ASN A 190 6.46 -9.40 -32.25
C ASN A 190 4.97 -9.78 -32.28
N LEU A 191 4.06 -8.80 -32.40
CA LEU A 191 2.63 -9.02 -32.44
C LEU A 191 2.05 -8.75 -33.83
N GLU A 192 1.15 -9.63 -34.27
CA GLU A 192 0.50 -9.52 -35.58
C GLU A 192 -0.58 -8.44 -35.54
N LYS A 193 -0.45 -7.42 -36.40
CA LYS A 193 -1.39 -6.30 -36.49
C LYS A 193 -2.59 -6.70 -37.34
N THR A 194 -3.79 -6.44 -36.85
CA THR A 194 -5.02 -6.73 -37.60
C THR A 194 -5.54 -5.52 -38.36
N GLU A 195 -5.61 -4.34 -37.73
CA GLU A 195 -6.08 -3.08 -38.35
C GLU A 195 -5.95 -1.91 -37.34
N ASN A 196 -5.77 -0.66 -37.82
CA ASN A 196 -5.86 0.53 -36.97
C ASN A 196 -7.32 0.85 -36.69
N ALA A 197 -7.72 0.90 -35.41
CA ALA A 197 -9.08 1.29 -35.05
C ALA A 197 -9.12 2.79 -34.70
N SER A 198 -10.06 3.53 -35.30
CA SER A 198 -10.36 4.90 -34.85
C SER A 198 -11.01 4.84 -33.47
N GLY A 199 -10.39 5.43 -32.46
CA GLY A 199 -11.01 5.58 -31.14
C GLY A 199 -12.05 6.70 -31.15
N TYR A 200 -13.00 6.63 -30.22
CA TYR A 200 -13.91 7.73 -29.94
C TYR A 200 -13.13 8.88 -29.29
N GLY A 201 -13.11 10.06 -29.93
CA GLY A 201 -12.47 11.27 -29.39
C GLY A 201 -10.94 11.27 -29.48
N ARG A 202 -10.38 11.47 -30.68
CA ARG A 202 -8.94 11.71 -30.97
C ARG A 202 -7.92 10.65 -30.48
N GLU A 203 -8.31 9.64 -29.71
CA GLU A 203 -7.42 8.53 -29.34
C GLU A 203 -7.26 7.54 -30.50
N TYR A 204 -6.03 7.36 -30.98
CA TYR A 204 -5.70 6.31 -31.95
C TYR A 204 -5.41 5.01 -31.21
N LYS A 205 -6.11 3.92 -31.58
CA LYS A 205 -5.91 2.59 -31.00
C LYS A 205 -5.30 1.63 -32.02
N ILE A 206 -4.32 0.86 -31.59
CA ILE A 206 -3.69 -0.19 -32.41
C ILE A 206 -4.28 -1.52 -31.97
N SER A 207 -4.67 -2.36 -32.95
CA SER A 207 -5.22 -3.70 -32.68
C SER A 207 -4.24 -4.79 -33.10
N PHE A 208 -4.08 -5.79 -32.23
CA PHE A 208 -3.27 -6.98 -32.49
C PHE A 208 -4.12 -8.25 -32.37
N LEU A 209 -3.77 -9.28 -33.13
CA LEU A 209 -4.45 -10.57 -33.07
C LEU A 209 -4.23 -11.20 -31.69
N TYR A 210 -5.32 -11.68 -31.08
CA TYR A 210 -5.23 -12.40 -29.81
C TYR A 210 -5.20 -13.90 -30.07
N THR A 211 -4.20 -14.57 -29.50
CA THR A 211 -4.13 -16.04 -29.40
C THR A 211 -4.12 -16.45 -27.93
N ASP A 212 -4.58 -17.65 -27.61
CA ASP A 212 -4.63 -18.12 -26.22
C ASP A 212 -3.23 -18.20 -25.57
N GLU A 213 -2.18 -18.38 -26.39
CA GLU A 213 -0.78 -18.41 -25.94
C GLU A 213 -0.12 -17.03 -25.88
N LEU A 214 -0.74 -15.98 -26.44
CA LEU A 214 -0.17 -14.65 -26.57
C LEU A 214 0.32 -14.11 -25.22
N PHE A 215 -0.50 -14.27 -24.19
CA PHE A 215 -0.16 -13.80 -22.85
C PHE A 215 1.10 -14.49 -22.29
N ASN A 216 1.21 -15.81 -22.48
CA ASN A 216 2.35 -16.58 -22.00
C ASN A 216 3.61 -16.24 -22.81
N LYS A 217 3.46 -15.99 -24.12
CA LYS A 217 4.53 -15.51 -24.99
C LYS A 217 5.06 -14.15 -24.50
N ILE A 218 4.19 -13.15 -24.32
CA ILE A 218 4.55 -11.82 -23.84
C ILE A 218 5.25 -11.91 -22.48
N LYS A 219 4.68 -12.69 -21.55
CA LYS A 219 5.27 -12.88 -20.21
C LYS A 219 6.69 -13.42 -20.30
N LYS A 220 6.92 -14.42 -21.16
CA LYS A 220 8.23 -15.06 -21.35
C LYS A 220 9.24 -14.12 -22.02
N ASP A 221 8.83 -13.47 -23.11
CA ASP A 221 9.71 -12.62 -23.91
C ASP A 221 10.18 -11.37 -23.13
N LEU A 222 9.31 -10.82 -22.29
CA LEU A 222 9.60 -9.63 -21.48
C LEU A 222 10.15 -9.96 -20.08
N ASN A 223 10.41 -11.24 -19.78
CA ASN A 223 10.71 -11.74 -18.42
C ASN A 223 9.83 -11.08 -17.35
N ALA A 224 8.52 -11.02 -17.62
CA ALA A 224 7.64 -10.12 -16.90
C ALA A 224 7.05 -10.76 -15.65
N ILE A 225 6.93 -9.96 -14.60
CA ILE A 225 6.29 -10.37 -13.35
C ILE A 225 4.79 -10.17 -13.46
N LEU A 226 4.05 -11.20 -13.06
CA LEU A 226 2.59 -11.19 -13.10
C LEU A 226 2.01 -10.62 -11.80
N ILE A 227 1.11 -9.65 -11.95
CA ILE A 227 0.31 -9.09 -10.87
C ILE A 227 -1.16 -9.41 -11.17
N LYS A 228 -1.83 -10.11 -10.26
CA LYS A 228 -3.24 -10.49 -10.38
C LYS A 228 -3.97 -10.10 -9.11
N ASP A 229 -5.04 -9.32 -9.21
CA ASP A 229 -5.88 -8.91 -8.07
C ASP A 229 -5.08 -8.35 -6.88
N ASN A 230 -4.03 -7.56 -7.16
CA ASN A 230 -3.05 -7.00 -6.21
C ASN A 230 -2.05 -7.99 -5.59
N PHE A 231 -2.10 -9.26 -5.98
CA PHE A 231 -1.10 -10.28 -5.64
C PHE A 231 0.00 -10.33 -6.69
N LEU A 232 1.22 -10.45 -6.22
CA LEU A 232 2.36 -10.81 -7.03
C LEU A 232 2.38 -12.33 -7.23
N ILE A 233 2.49 -12.79 -8.47
CA ILE A 233 2.59 -14.22 -8.78
C ILE A 233 4.05 -14.55 -9.08
N LEU A 234 4.70 -15.26 -8.16
CA LEU A 234 6.07 -15.75 -8.31
C LEU A 234 6.06 -17.28 -8.17
N ASN A 235 6.58 -18.01 -9.16
CA ASN A 235 6.63 -19.48 -9.17
C ASN A 235 5.31 -20.12 -8.71
N GLU A 236 4.19 -19.71 -9.34
CA GLU A 236 2.81 -20.17 -9.04
C GLU A 236 2.28 -19.80 -7.64
N SER A 237 3.06 -19.08 -6.84
CA SER A 237 2.67 -18.63 -5.50
C SER A 237 2.11 -17.21 -5.55
N GLU A 238 0.94 -17.04 -4.92
CA GLU A 238 0.29 -15.74 -4.71
C GLU A 238 0.86 -15.06 -3.46
N ILE A 239 1.51 -13.91 -3.66
CA ILE A 239 2.18 -13.15 -2.60
C ILE A 239 1.61 -11.74 -2.58
N LEU A 240 0.96 -11.37 -1.49
CA LEU A 240 0.57 -9.99 -1.23
C LEU A 240 1.72 -9.29 -0.50
N ILE A 241 2.23 -8.21 -1.08
CA ILE A 241 3.22 -7.36 -0.44
C ILE A 241 2.58 -6.06 -0.03
N ARG A 242 2.64 -5.74 1.27
CA ARG A 242 2.19 -4.46 1.81
C ARG A 242 3.29 -3.75 2.54
N LYS A 243 3.25 -2.41 2.50
CA LYS A 243 4.19 -1.56 3.21
C LYS A 243 3.68 -1.31 4.62
N ASN A 244 4.49 -1.63 5.61
CA ASN A 244 4.32 -1.21 6.99
C ASN A 244 5.35 -0.10 7.29
N ILE A 245 5.17 0.64 8.38
CA ILE A 245 5.85 1.92 8.69
C ILE A 245 7.31 1.98 8.23
N CYS A 246 8.14 1.02 8.68
CA CYS A 246 9.56 0.91 8.35
C CYS A 246 9.92 -0.48 7.78
N SER A 247 8.94 -1.26 7.34
CA SER A 247 9.12 -2.65 6.91
C SER A 247 8.13 -3.03 5.83
N TYR A 248 8.31 -4.21 5.24
CA TYR A 248 7.38 -4.82 4.30
C TYR A 248 6.82 -6.07 4.92
N GLN A 249 5.56 -6.36 4.65
CA GLN A 249 4.91 -7.59 5.05
C GLN A 249 4.59 -8.38 3.79
N LEU A 250 5.14 -9.59 3.73
CA LEU A 250 4.81 -10.58 2.71
C LEU A 250 3.75 -11.50 3.32
N VAL A 251 2.61 -11.60 2.65
CA VAL A 251 1.50 -12.45 3.05
C VAL A 251 1.26 -13.45 1.92
N TYR A 252 1.42 -14.74 2.22
CA TYR A 252 1.29 -15.83 1.25
C TYR A 252 0.62 -17.04 1.88
N ARG A 253 0.06 -17.93 1.06
CA ARG A 253 -0.58 -19.17 1.54
C ARG A 253 0.47 -20.16 2.04
N ALA A 254 0.21 -20.81 3.17
CA ALA A 254 1.15 -21.71 3.84
C ALA A 254 1.51 -22.95 3.01
N GLU A 255 0.65 -23.36 2.08
CA GLU A 255 0.86 -24.52 1.20
C GLU A 255 1.87 -24.24 0.08
N ASN A 256 2.01 -22.98 -0.34
CA ASN A 256 2.84 -22.56 -1.46
C ASN A 256 3.98 -21.68 -0.93
N ILE A 257 4.98 -22.32 -0.30
CA ILE A 257 6.12 -21.60 0.27
C ILE A 257 7.18 -21.42 -0.84
N PRO A 258 7.51 -20.18 -1.24
CA PRO A 258 8.68 -19.93 -2.06
C PRO A 258 9.93 -20.38 -1.31
N GLU A 259 10.82 -21.15 -1.96
CA GLU A 259 12.00 -21.72 -1.30
C GLU A 259 12.88 -20.65 -0.64
N SER A 260 13.00 -19.49 -1.30
CA SER A 260 13.68 -18.29 -0.82
C SER A 260 13.17 -17.80 0.55
N LEU A 261 11.89 -18.04 0.86
CA LEU A 261 11.27 -17.62 2.12
C LEU A 261 11.54 -18.57 3.30
N HIS A 262 12.04 -19.79 3.06
CA HIS A 262 12.43 -20.70 4.14
C HIS A 262 13.60 -20.17 4.98
N SER A 263 14.43 -19.29 4.40
CA SER A 263 15.55 -18.64 5.09
C SER A 263 15.08 -17.67 6.19
N PHE A 264 13.87 -17.12 6.08
CA PHE A 264 13.32 -16.15 7.04
C PHE A 264 12.59 -16.87 8.18
N ARG A 265 13.29 -17.06 9.31
CA ARG A 265 12.74 -17.72 10.51
C ARG A 265 11.64 -16.93 11.25
N ASN A 266 11.44 -15.66 10.94
CA ASN A 266 10.49 -14.78 11.63
C ASN A 266 9.18 -14.65 10.86
N TYR A 267 8.31 -15.68 10.94
CA TYR A 267 6.96 -15.63 10.39
C TYR A 267 5.89 -15.74 11.46
N THR A 268 4.72 -15.16 11.18
CA THR A 268 3.50 -15.36 11.97
C THR A 268 2.54 -16.19 11.13
N GLU A 269 2.05 -17.29 11.69
CA GLU A 269 1.07 -18.17 11.05
C GLU A 269 -0.34 -17.75 11.47
N LEU A 270 -1.22 -17.57 10.48
CA LEU A 270 -2.61 -17.13 10.66
C LEU A 270 -3.50 -17.94 9.73
N ARG A 271 -4.17 -18.96 10.30
CA ARG A 271 -4.99 -19.93 9.54
C ARG A 271 -4.14 -20.55 8.42
N ASP A 272 -4.49 -20.30 7.17
CA ASP A 272 -3.85 -20.85 5.97
C ASP A 272 -2.78 -19.93 5.38
N TYR A 273 -2.42 -18.84 6.08
CA TYR A 273 -1.48 -17.83 5.62
C TYR A 273 -0.28 -17.68 6.55
N ARG A 274 0.85 -17.33 5.96
CA ARG A 274 2.06 -16.90 6.67
C ARG A 274 2.37 -15.46 6.36
N ILE A 275 2.77 -14.74 7.41
CA ILE A 275 3.17 -13.34 7.32
C ILE A 275 4.64 -13.21 7.72
N VAL A 276 5.47 -12.74 6.81
CA VAL A 276 6.88 -12.45 7.07
C VAL A 276 7.10 -10.94 7.06
N ASN A 277 7.77 -10.42 8.10
CA ASN A 277 8.15 -9.01 8.16
C ASN A 277 9.59 -8.85 7.67
N LEU A 278 9.78 -8.12 6.58
CA LEU A 278 11.08 -7.88 5.95
C LEU A 278 11.49 -6.41 6.06
N LYS A 279 12.80 -6.16 6.21
CA LYS A 279 13.35 -4.82 5.96
C LYS A 279 13.47 -4.57 4.46
N LYS A 280 13.84 -3.34 4.08
CA LYS A 280 14.00 -2.98 2.66
C LYS A 280 15.07 -3.83 1.98
N GLU A 281 16.16 -4.10 2.68
CA GLU A 281 17.30 -4.89 2.19
C GLU A 281 16.91 -6.36 2.00
N ASP A 282 16.15 -6.92 2.93
CA ASP A 282 15.67 -8.30 2.85
C ASP A 282 14.64 -8.47 1.73
N LEU A 283 13.76 -7.47 1.55
CA LEU A 283 12.84 -7.44 0.41
C LEU A 283 13.58 -7.40 -0.92
N ARG A 284 14.68 -6.64 -1.01
CA ARG A 284 15.52 -6.59 -2.20
C ARG A 284 16.11 -7.97 -2.52
N ARG A 285 16.71 -8.64 -1.53
CA ARG A 285 17.25 -10.01 -1.70
C ARG A 285 16.18 -10.99 -2.14
N PHE A 286 15.01 -10.93 -1.53
CA PHE A 286 13.86 -11.74 -1.94
C PHE A 286 13.55 -11.54 -3.43
N PHE A 287 13.55 -10.32 -3.94
CA PHE A 287 13.32 -10.11 -5.37
C PHE A 287 14.49 -10.58 -6.26
N GLU A 288 15.74 -10.38 -5.85
CA GLU A 288 16.93 -10.84 -6.59
C GLU A 288 17.01 -12.37 -6.71
N GLU A 289 16.43 -13.11 -5.76
CA GLU A 289 16.43 -14.58 -5.76
C GLU A 289 15.26 -15.20 -6.55
N ASN A 290 14.20 -14.43 -6.85
CA ASN A 290 12.96 -14.97 -7.42
C ASN A 290 12.52 -14.33 -8.75
N ILE A 291 13.25 -13.34 -9.27
CA ILE A 291 13.03 -12.70 -10.58
C ILE A 291 14.30 -12.85 -11.42
#